data_AF-A0A2V2ZNU4-F1
#
_entry.id   AF-A0A2V2ZNU4-F1
#
_cell.length_a   1.000
_cell.length_b   1.000
_cell.length_c   1.000
_cell.angle_alpha   90.00
_cell.angle_beta   90.00
_cell.angle_gamma   90.00
#
_symmetry.space_group_name_H-M   'P 1'
#
loop_
_entity.id
_entity.type
_entity.pdbx_description
1 polymer ?
#
loop_
_entity_poly.entity_id
_entity_poly.type
_entity_poly.pdbx_seq_one_letter_code
_entity_poly.pdbx_strand_id
1 'polypeptide(L)' 'MTLLVLGIGAIGGEIARLAKCIGMNVAGVNRSGKDAAGADRIYSISHLSKILPEADFVVSVLPITVETSILQP' A
#
# COMPACT_ATOMS: atom_id res chain seq x y z
N MET A 1 -3.89 10.27 -10.32
CA MET A 1 -4.44 9.73 -9.07
C MET A 1 -3.42 8.78 -8.44
N THR A 2 -3.34 8.74 -7.12
CA THR A 2 -2.39 7.95 -6.34
C THR A 2 -3.12 6.89 -5.53
N LEU A 3 -2.73 5.63 -5.72
CA LEU A 3 -3.16 4.50 -4.90
C LEU A 3 -2.12 4.18 -3.83
N LEU A 4 -2.55 4.16 -2.57
CA LEU A 4 -1.76 3.64 -1.47
C LEU A 4 -2.19 2.22 -1.11
N VAL A 5 -1.28 1.26 -1.23
CA VAL A 5 -1.51 -0.14 -0.87
C VAL A 5 -0.86 -0.45 0.46
N LEU A 6 -1.67 -0.66 1.51
CA LEU A 6 -1.19 -1.13 2.81
C LEU A 6 -1.07 -2.64 2.79
N GLY A 7 0.15 -3.16 2.85
CA GLY A 7 0.42 -4.60 2.75
C GLY A 7 0.73 -5.03 1.33
N ILE A 8 1.90 -4.66 0.82
CA ILE A 8 2.35 -5.03 -0.53
C ILE A 8 3.04 -6.42 -0.58
N GLY A 9 2.26 -7.45 -0.23
CA GLY A 9 2.61 -8.86 -0.44
C GLY A 9 2.11 -9.38 -1.79
N ALA A 10 1.76 -10.66 -1.89
CA ALA A 10 1.24 -11.26 -3.13
C ALA A 10 -0.03 -10.55 -3.66
N ILE A 11 -1.02 -10.34 -2.79
CA ILE A 11 -2.29 -9.70 -3.19
C ILE A 11 -2.08 -8.20 -3.45
N GLY A 12 -1.39 -7.50 -2.55
CA GLY A 12 -1.10 -6.07 -2.73
C GLY A 12 -0.27 -5.76 -3.99
N GLY A 13 0.66 -6.65 -4.35
CA GLY A 13 1.45 -6.53 -5.58
C GLY A 13 0.60 -6.69 -6.85
N GLU A 14 -0.37 -7.60 -6.85
CA GLU A 14 -1.28 -7.77 -7.99
C GLU A 14 -2.23 -6.57 -8.15
N ILE A 15 -2.73 -6.03 -7.04
CA ILE A 15 -3.50 -4.78 -7.03
C ILE A 15 -2.66 -3.63 -7.61
N ALA A 16 -1.40 -3.52 -7.17
CA ALA A 16 -0.47 -2.50 -7.67
C ALA A 16 -0.25 -2.64 -9.19
N ARG A 17 -0.03 -3.86 -9.68
CA ARG A 17 0.12 -4.16 -11.11
C ARG A 17 -1.09 -3.73 -11.93
N LEU A 18 -2.30 -4.08 -11.48
CA LEU A 18 -3.55 -3.72 -12.16
C LEU A 18 -3.81 -2.21 -12.14
N ALA A 19 -3.57 -1.54 -11.00
CA ALA A 19 -3.70 -0.10 -10.86
C ALA A 19 -2.76 0.66 -11.81
N LYS A 20 -1.55 0.15 -12.02
CA LYS A 20 -0.62 0.71 -13.02
C LYS A 20 -1.11 0.57 -14.45
N CYS A 21 -1.78 -0.54 -14.80
CA CYS A 21 -2.32 -0.73 -16.15
C CYS A 21 -3.38 0.32 -16.51
N ILE A 22 -4.00 0.97 -15.53
CA ILE A 22 -4.97 2.06 -15.74
C ILE A 22 -4.38 3.46 -15.46
N GLY A 23 -3.05 3.58 -15.34
CA GLY A 23 -2.35 4.86 -15.24
C GLY A 23 -2.32 5.50 -13.83
N MET A 24 -2.52 4.73 -12.76
CA MET A 24 -2.34 5.24 -11.39
C MET A 24 -0.87 5.29 -10.99
N ASN A 25 -0.52 6.28 -10.16
CA ASN A 25 0.72 6.23 -9.38
C ASN A 25 0.48 5.30 -8.18
N VAL A 26 1.37 4.34 -7.93
CA VAL A 26 1.18 3.36 -6.86
C VAL A 26 2.27 3.47 -5.80
N ALA A 27 1.88 3.79 -4.58
CA ALA A 27 2.71 3.69 -3.39
C ALA A 27 2.33 2.44 -2.60
N GLY A 28 3.33 1.63 -2.22
CA GLY A 28 3.15 0.46 -1.37
C GLY A 28 3.69 0.70 0.04
N VAL A 29 3.07 0.07 1.03
CA VAL A 29 3.55 0.05 2.42
C VAL A 29 3.74 -1.39 2.85
N ASN A 30 4.90 -1.68 3.44
CA ASN A 30 5.13 -2.92 4.19
C ASN A 30 5.90 -2.63 5.47
N ARG A 31 6.11 -3.64 6.33
CA ARG A 31 6.80 -3.44 7.62
C ARG A 31 8.24 -2.98 7.43
N SER A 32 8.94 -3.54 6.44
CA SER A 32 10.39 -3.40 6.27
C SER A 32 10.85 -2.25 5.37
N GLY A 33 9.95 -1.67 4.57
CA GLY A 33 10.30 -0.73 3.50
C GLY A 33 11.08 -1.35 2.32
N LYS A 34 11.24 -2.68 2.27
CA LYS A 34 11.92 -3.36 1.16
C LYS A 34 11.07 -3.36 -0.10
N ASP A 35 11.73 -3.30 -1.25
CA ASP A 35 11.07 -3.36 -2.55
C ASP A 35 10.11 -4.55 -2.66
N ALA A 36 8.95 -4.26 -3.24
CA ALA A 36 7.94 -5.25 -3.57
C ALA A 36 7.42 -4.96 -4.97
N ALA A 37 7.12 -6.02 -5.72
CA ALA A 37 6.75 -5.90 -7.12
C ALA A 37 5.47 -5.06 -7.31
N GLY A 38 5.47 -4.21 -8.34
CA GLY A 38 4.26 -3.55 -8.85
C GLY A 38 4.02 -2.13 -8.35
N ALA A 39 4.65 -1.66 -7.26
CA ALA A 39 4.56 -0.26 -6.84
C ALA A 39 5.70 0.61 -7.41
N ASP A 40 5.42 1.89 -7.58
CA ASP A 40 6.42 2.89 -8.01
C ASP A 40 7.32 3.34 -6.85
N ARG A 41 6.78 3.31 -5.62
CA ARG A 41 7.50 3.59 -4.39
C ARG A 41 7.06 2.68 -3.27
N ILE A 42 7.99 2.29 -2.41
CA ILE A 42 7.72 1.49 -1.23
C ILE A 42 8.14 2.26 0.02
N TYR A 43 7.26 2.28 1.01
CA TYR A 43 7.51 2.90 2.31
C TYR A 43 7.42 1.86 3.42
N SER A 44 8.19 2.06 4.48
CA SER A 44 7.94 1.36 5.74
C SER A 44 6.67 1.89 6.40
N ILE A 45 5.94 1.03 7.11
CA ILE A 45 4.74 1.40 7.88
C ILE A 45 4.97 2.57 8.84
N SER A 46 6.21 2.79 9.29
CA SER A 46 6.58 3.96 10.13
C SER A 46 6.39 5.31 9.43
N HIS A 47 6.31 5.32 8.10
CA HIS A 47 6.09 6.53 7.30
C HIS A 47 4.61 6.73 6.94
N LEU A 48 3.71 5.83 7.35
CA LEU A 48 2.29 5.84 6.93
C LEU A 48 1.63 7.21 7.13
N SER A 49 1.77 7.81 8.31
CA SER A 49 1.15 9.12 8.60
C SER A 49 1.63 10.25 7.71
N LYS A 50 2.83 10.14 7.12
CA LYS A 50 3.40 11.15 6.21
C LYS A 50 2.88 10.98 4.79
N ILE A 51 2.70 9.74 4.35
CA ILE A 51 2.31 9.43 2.96
C ILE A 51 0.79 9.33 2.77
N LEU A 52 0.03 9.15 3.85
CA LEU A 52 -1.42 9.01 3.79
C LEU A 52 -2.11 10.24 3.18
N PRO A 53 -1.69 11.49 3.46
CA PRO A 53 -2.27 12.68 2.82
C PRO A 53 -2.03 12.79 1.31
N GLU A 54 -1.07 12.03 0.75
CA GLU A 54 -0.75 12.05 -0.69
C GLU A 54 -1.60 11.06 -1.50
N ALA A 55 -2.39 10.21 -0.83
CA ALA A 55 -3.18 9.17 -1.46
C ALA A 55 -4.60 9.65 -1.80
N ASP A 56 -5.01 9.48 -3.05
CA ASP A 56 -6.41 9.67 -3.46
C ASP A 56 -7.27 8.45 -3.05
N PHE A 57 -6.64 7.27 -3.04
CA PHE A 57 -7.26 6.00 -2.68
C PHE A 57 -6.34 5.19 -1.76
N VAL A 58 -6.94 4.50 -0.80
CA VAL A 58 -6.23 3.58 0.09
C VAL A 58 -6.85 2.20 -0.01
N VAL A 59 -6.02 1.20 -0.24
CA VAL A 59 -6.43 -0.21 -0.21
C VAL A 59 -5.62 -0.92 0.87
N SER A 60 -6.32 -1.46 1.86
CA SER A 60 -5.72 -2.22 2.95
C SER A 60 -5.85 -3.71 2.70
N VAL A 61 -4.71 -4.37 2.54
CA VAL A 61 -4.57 -5.82 2.37
C VAL A 61 -3.71 -6.42 3.47
N LEU A 62 -3.59 -5.68 4.58
CA LEU A 62 -2.91 -6.16 5.77
C LEU A 62 -3.70 -7.34 6.34
N PRO A 63 -3.04 -8.44 6.74
CA PRO A 63 -3.71 -9.52 7.45
C PRO A 63 -4.36 -8.96 8.72
N ILE A 64 -5.57 -9.44 9.06
CA ILE A 64 -6.18 -9.15 10.36
C ILE A 64 -5.30 -9.73 11.45
N THR A 65 -4.68 -8.84 12.21
CA THR A 65 -3.96 -9.11 13.45
C THR A 65 -4.48 -8.11 14.49
N VAL A 66 -4.15 -8.31 15.77
CA VAL A 66 -4.51 -7.35 16.82
C VAL A 66 -4.04 -5.93 16.46
N GLU A 67 -2.87 -5.79 15.81
CA GLU A 67 -2.30 -4.51 15.36
C GLU A 67 -3.01 -3.86 14.16
N THR A 68 -3.73 -4.61 13.32
CA THR A 68 -4.39 -4.09 12.10
C THR A 68 -5.90 -3.94 12.25
N SER A 69 -6.46 -4.39 13.38
CA SER A 69 -7.89 -4.25 13.74
C SER A 69 -8.40 -2.81 13.74
N ILE A 70 -7.52 -1.82 13.96
CA ILE A 70 -7.85 -0.38 13.94
C ILE A 70 -7.85 0.25 12.55
N LEU A 71 -7.38 -0.47 11.52
CA LEU A 71 -7.22 0.04 10.15
C LEU A 71 -8.29 -0.47 9.17
N GLN A 72 -9.19 -1.34 9.61
CA GLN A 72 -10.33 -1.80 8.83
C GLN A 72 -11.62 -1.57 9.65
N PRO A 73 -12.51 -0.66 9.24
CA PRO A 73 -13.82 -0.48 9.86
C PRO A 73 -14.76 -1.65 9.57
#